data_AF-A0A2K8WT24-F1
#
_entry.id   AF-A0A2K8WT24-F1
#
_cell.length_a   1.000
_cell.length_b   1.000
_cell.length_c   1.000
_cell.angle_alpha   90.00
_cell.angle_beta   90.00
_cell.angle_gamma   90.00
#
_symmetry.space_group_name_H-M   'P 1'
#
loop_
_entity.id
_entity.type
_entity.pdbx_description
1 polymer ?
#
loop_
_entity_poly.entity_id
_entity_poly.type
_entity_poly.pdbx_seq_one_letter_code
_entity_poly.pdbx_strand_id
1 'polypeptide(L)'
;MDKAQLGSLTAKDGFLNEENICDKFNSWSTDEDAKQWLSIMGYNPHEISHINAVRIPVQVSQQKIKELGLLCEKYEDSTKHKKADIQVQLKRQIDDSLYIENISLKKSNKSAGFNQIDKRPVSTYKRMWNFDNEIEMWLKLFTGENLPKNFVNSNQLTSIKDQRRLFFTEMPDSIVNKIVNFLSNISL
;
A
#
# COMPACT_ATOMS: atom_id res chain seq x y z
N MET A 1 -16.83 -22.50 -1.38
CA MET A 1 -16.96 -21.02 -1.31
C MET A 1 -16.67 -20.43 -2.67
N ASP A 2 -17.48 -19.47 -3.10
CA ASP A 2 -17.24 -18.70 -4.33
C ASP A 2 -16.00 -17.78 -4.18
N LYS A 3 -15.27 -17.55 -5.29
CA LYS A 3 -14.04 -16.75 -5.30
C LYS A 3 -14.30 -15.29 -4.95
N ALA A 4 -15.45 -14.73 -5.35
CA ALA A 4 -15.81 -13.36 -4.99
C ALA A 4 -16.11 -13.24 -3.49
N GLN A 5 -16.81 -14.22 -2.92
CA GLN A 5 -17.07 -14.29 -1.47
C GLN A 5 -15.76 -14.41 -0.65
N LEU A 6 -14.83 -15.26 -1.10
CA LEU A 6 -13.53 -15.42 -0.44
C LEU A 6 -12.70 -14.12 -0.47
N GLY A 7 -12.72 -13.40 -1.60
CA GLY A 7 -12.07 -12.09 -1.73
C GLY A 7 -12.71 -11.04 -0.80
N SER A 8 -14.04 -11.01 -0.70
CA SER A 8 -14.74 -10.08 0.20
C SER A 8 -14.45 -10.35 1.68
N LEU A 9 -14.41 -11.62 2.10
CA LEU A 9 -14.07 -11.97 3.48
C LEU A 9 -12.61 -11.58 3.80
N THR A 10 -11.69 -11.85 2.88
CA THR A 10 -10.28 -11.47 3.03
C THR A 10 -10.11 -9.95 3.26
N ALA A 11 -10.87 -9.13 2.52
CA ALA A 11 -10.84 -7.67 2.69
C ALA A 11 -11.46 -7.22 4.03
N LYS A 12 -12.61 -7.79 4.42
CA LYS A 12 -13.28 -7.48 5.69
C LYS A 12 -12.42 -7.85 6.90
N ASP A 13 -11.77 -9.00 6.86
CA ASP A 13 -10.85 -9.44 7.91
C ASP A 13 -9.65 -8.50 8.09
N GLY A 14 -9.19 -7.85 7.00
CA GLY A 14 -8.16 -6.82 7.06
C GLY A 14 -8.63 -5.59 7.84
N PHE A 15 -9.84 -5.11 7.55
CA PHE A 15 -10.42 -3.96 8.25
C PHE A 15 -10.72 -4.24 9.72
N LEU A 16 -11.22 -5.43 10.04
CA LEU A 16 -11.40 -5.87 11.43
C LEU A 16 -10.07 -5.92 12.18
N ASN A 17 -8.99 -6.32 11.50
CA ASN A 17 -7.66 -6.29 12.10
C ASN A 17 -7.22 -4.85 12.42
N GLU A 18 -7.42 -3.89 11.52
CA GLU A 18 -7.10 -2.48 11.79
C GLU A 18 -7.85 -1.92 13.00
N GLU A 19 -9.15 -2.23 13.10
CA GLU A 19 -10.01 -1.82 14.21
C GLU A 19 -9.55 -2.43 15.53
N ASN A 20 -9.30 -3.75 15.56
CA ASN A 20 -8.78 -4.44 16.74
C ASN A 20 -7.46 -3.83 17.23
N ILE A 21 -6.55 -3.44 16.33
CA ILE A 21 -5.29 -2.80 16.73
C ILE A 21 -5.53 -1.40 17.30
N CYS A 22 -6.46 -0.62 16.74
CA CYS A 22 -6.85 0.67 17.33
C CYS A 22 -7.40 0.47 18.75
N ASP A 23 -8.28 -0.50 18.95
CA ASP A 23 -8.88 -0.80 20.26
C ASP A 23 -7.83 -1.19 21.30
N LYS A 24 -6.80 -1.95 20.89
CA LYS A 24 -5.65 -2.27 21.74
C LYS A 24 -4.87 -1.03 22.17
N PHE A 25 -4.52 -0.13 21.23
CA PHE A 25 -3.87 1.13 21.56
C PHE A 25 -4.73 2.02 22.46
N ASN A 26 -6.04 2.09 22.21
CA ASN A 26 -6.97 2.84 23.06
C ASN A 26 -7.11 2.23 24.47
N SER A 27 -6.84 0.93 24.60
CA SER A 27 -6.84 0.18 25.86
C SER A 27 -5.42 -0.08 26.42
N TRP A 28 -4.42 0.71 26.00
CA TRP A 28 -3.00 0.45 26.29
C TRP A 28 -2.67 0.27 27.78
N SER A 29 -3.42 0.88 28.69
CA SER A 29 -3.19 0.76 30.13
C SER A 29 -3.38 -0.68 30.63
N THR A 30 -4.23 -1.46 29.95
CA THR A 30 -4.57 -2.85 30.29
C THR A 30 -4.15 -3.87 29.24
N ASP A 31 -3.86 -3.44 28.01
CA ASP A 31 -3.44 -4.32 26.92
C ASP A 31 -1.91 -4.47 26.88
N GLU A 32 -1.42 -5.69 27.09
CA GLU A 32 0.03 -5.97 27.17
C GLU A 32 0.73 -5.88 25.81
N ASP A 33 0.05 -6.22 24.71
CA ASP A 33 0.61 -6.08 23.37
C ASP A 33 0.83 -4.60 23.05
N ALA A 34 -0.15 -3.75 23.36
CA ALA A 34 -0.05 -2.30 23.17
C ALA A 34 1.09 -1.68 24.00
N LYS A 35 1.27 -2.07 25.26
CA LYS A 35 2.42 -1.62 26.08
C LYS A 35 3.75 -2.00 25.44
N GLN A 36 3.83 -3.23 24.92
CA GLN A 36 5.03 -3.71 24.26
C GLN A 36 5.31 -2.91 22.98
N TRP A 37 4.30 -2.64 22.15
CA TRP A 37 4.46 -1.81 20.95
C TRP A 37 4.88 -0.38 21.27
N LEU A 38 4.29 0.24 22.30
CA LEU A 38 4.69 1.58 22.77
C LEU A 38 6.16 1.60 23.21
N SER A 39 6.59 0.56 23.92
CA SER A 39 7.99 0.39 24.34
C SER A 39 8.94 0.24 23.14
N ILE A 40 8.54 -0.53 22.12
CA ILE A 40 9.30 -0.69 20.87
C ILE A 40 9.41 0.64 20.11
N MET A 41 8.36 1.46 20.14
CA MET A 41 8.36 2.80 19.55
C MET A 41 9.15 3.83 20.39
N GLY A 42 9.71 3.43 21.53
CA GLY A 42 10.55 4.29 22.38
C GLY A 42 9.78 5.08 23.45
N TYR A 43 8.52 4.76 23.70
CA TYR A 43 7.72 5.39 24.74
C TYR A 43 7.74 4.56 26.02
N ASN A 44 7.89 5.23 27.16
CA ASN A 44 7.67 4.61 28.47
C ASN A 44 6.15 4.62 28.78
N PRO A 45 5.46 3.47 28.87
CA PRO A 45 4.03 3.44 29.15
C PRO A 45 3.62 4.19 30.42
N HIS A 46 4.48 4.23 31.43
CA HIS A 46 4.16 4.93 32.69
C HIS A 46 4.13 6.46 32.55
N GLU A 47 4.77 7.01 31.52
CA GLU A 47 4.80 8.45 31.25
C GLU A 47 3.70 8.90 30.30
N ILE A 48 2.89 7.97 29.78
CA ILE A 48 1.80 8.29 28.86
C ILE A 48 0.57 8.72 29.68
N SER A 49 -0.02 9.85 29.31
CA SER A 49 -1.24 10.38 29.93
C SER A 49 -2.48 10.06 29.10
N HIS A 50 -2.35 10.01 27.77
CA HIS A 50 -3.47 9.81 26.87
C HIS A 50 -3.01 9.15 25.56
N ILE A 51 -3.83 8.26 25.03
CA ILE A 51 -3.71 7.73 23.66
C ILE A 51 -5.08 7.79 22.98
N ASN A 52 -5.07 8.20 21.73
CA ASN A 52 -6.18 8.10 20.79
C ASN A 52 -5.67 7.49 19.47
N ALA A 53 -6.04 6.24 19.20
CA ALA A 53 -5.74 5.55 17.97
C ALA A 53 -6.95 5.54 17.05
N VAL A 54 -6.73 6.01 15.82
CA VAL A 54 -7.78 6.13 14.80
C VAL A 54 -7.33 5.48 13.49
N ARG A 55 -8.28 4.86 12.79
CA ARG A 55 -8.05 4.35 11.44
C ARG A 55 -7.89 5.49 10.46
N ILE A 56 -6.92 5.38 9.57
CA ILE A 56 -6.74 6.35 8.48
C ILE A 56 -7.65 5.92 7.32
N PRO A 57 -8.68 6.72 6.96
CA PRO A 57 -9.58 6.33 5.89
C PRO A 57 -8.85 6.34 4.54
N VAL A 58 -8.95 5.21 3.83
CA VAL A 58 -8.40 5.01 2.48
C VAL A 58 -9.18 5.84 1.44
N GLN A 59 -10.49 5.99 1.65
CA GLN A 59 -11.38 6.80 0.82
C GLN A 59 -12.35 7.55 1.74
N VAL A 60 -12.66 8.80 1.39
CA VAL A 60 -13.80 9.53 1.99
C VAL A 60 -14.87 9.58 0.92
N SER A 61 -16.12 9.35 1.32
CA SER A 61 -17.24 9.36 0.39
C SER A 61 -17.37 10.72 -0.29
N GLN A 62 -17.70 10.73 -1.57
CA GLN A 62 -17.92 11.97 -2.33
C GLN A 62 -18.98 12.87 -1.66
N GLN A 63 -19.95 12.27 -0.98
CA GLN A 63 -20.95 12.99 -0.21
C GLN A 63 -20.33 13.76 0.96
N LYS A 64 -19.44 13.12 1.73
CA LYS A 64 -18.74 13.78 2.85
C LYS A 64 -17.75 14.84 2.37
N ILE A 65 -17.14 14.67 1.19
CA ILE A 65 -16.30 15.70 0.54
C ILE A 65 -17.14 16.94 0.17
N LYS A 66 -18.32 16.72 -0.42
CA LYS A 66 -19.26 17.79 -0.79
C LYS A 66 -19.80 18.54 0.43
N GLU A 67 -20.16 17.82 1.49
CA GLU A 67 -20.60 18.42 2.77
C GLU A 67 -19.53 19.31 3.41
N LEU A 68 -18.25 18.98 3.21
CA LEU A 68 -17.12 19.75 3.72
C LEU A 68 -16.67 20.90 2.79
N GLY A 69 -17.34 21.10 1.65
CA GLY A 69 -17.00 22.17 0.69
C GLY A 69 -15.64 22.00 0.00
N LEU A 70 -15.06 20.80 0.01
CA LEU A 70 -13.75 20.52 -0.61
C LEU A 70 -13.92 20.15 -2.09
N LEU A 71 -12.99 20.62 -2.93
CA LEU A 71 -12.89 20.19 -4.33
C LEU A 71 -12.30 18.77 -4.39
N CYS A 72 -12.98 17.85 -5.08
CA CYS A 72 -12.59 16.43 -5.17
C CYS A 72 -11.14 16.22 -5.66
N GLU A 73 -10.66 17.07 -6.58
CA GLU A 73 -9.32 16.96 -7.19
C GLU A 73 -8.20 17.05 -6.15
N LYS A 74 -8.29 17.96 -5.16
CA LYS A 74 -7.27 18.10 -4.11
C LYS A 74 -7.29 16.94 -3.10
N TYR A 75 -8.44 16.29 -2.94
CA TYR A 75 -8.61 15.21 -1.98
C TYR A 75 -8.02 13.89 -2.48
N GLU A 76 -8.23 13.55 -3.76
CA GLU A 76 -7.70 12.32 -4.36
C GLU A 76 -6.17 12.26 -4.32
N ASP A 77 -5.46 13.38 -4.47
CA ASP A 77 -4.00 13.42 -4.35
C ASP A 77 -3.51 13.15 -2.92
N SER A 78 -4.24 13.61 -1.91
CA SER A 78 -3.87 13.44 -0.50
C SER A 78 -4.05 12.01 0.04
N THR A 79 -4.92 11.19 -0.58
CA THR A 79 -5.18 9.81 -0.15
C THR A 79 -4.37 8.77 -0.92
N LYS A 80 -4.02 9.06 -2.18
CA LYS A 80 -3.31 8.17 -3.09
C LYS A 80 -1.94 7.70 -2.60
N HIS A 81 -1.30 8.49 -1.75
CA HIS A 81 0.04 8.23 -1.20
C HIS A 81 0.02 7.81 0.27
N LYS A 82 -1.15 7.63 0.89
CA LYS A 82 -1.22 7.16 2.27
C LYS A 82 -0.69 5.73 2.37
N LYS A 83 0.21 5.52 3.32
CA LYS A 83 0.87 4.23 3.57
C LYS A 83 0.59 3.64 4.94
N ALA A 84 0.12 4.46 5.86
CA ALA A 84 -0.31 4.02 7.18
C ALA A 84 -1.80 3.69 7.17
N ASP A 85 -2.13 2.68 7.96
CA ASP A 85 -3.49 2.15 8.11
C ASP A 85 -4.14 2.74 9.38
N ILE A 86 -3.34 3.03 10.41
CA ILE A 86 -3.78 3.69 11.65
C ILE A 86 -2.86 4.85 12.00
N GLN A 87 -3.39 5.79 12.79
CA GLN A 87 -2.64 6.87 13.42
C GLN A 87 -2.84 6.79 14.93
N VAL A 88 -1.74 6.71 15.67
CA VAL A 88 -1.72 6.73 17.14
C VAL A 88 -1.29 8.12 17.59
N GLN A 89 -2.19 8.80 18.28
CA GLN A 89 -1.98 10.14 18.85
C GLN A 89 -1.77 9.97 20.35
N LEU A 90 -0.60 10.33 20.87
CA LEU A 90 -0.28 10.13 22.28
C LEU A 90 0.24 11.41 22.93
N LYS A 91 -0.05 11.55 24.23
CA LYS A 91 0.44 12.64 25.08
C LYS A 91 1.21 12.07 26.26
N ARG A 92 2.27 12.76 26.65
CA ARG A 92 3.05 12.42 27.86
C ARG A 92 2.62 13.28 29.03
N GLN A 93 2.81 12.77 30.24
CA GLN A 93 2.51 13.45 31.50
C GLN A 93 3.42 14.68 31.74
N ILE A 94 4.64 14.66 31.22
CA ILE A 94 5.68 15.64 31.56
C ILE A 94 5.48 16.97 30.83
N ASP A 95 5.09 16.94 29.57
CA ASP A 95 5.08 18.12 28.69
C ASP A 95 3.75 18.36 27.96
N ASP A 96 2.77 17.47 28.11
CA ASP A 96 1.50 17.46 27.36
C ASP A 96 1.68 17.53 25.82
N SER A 97 2.90 17.25 25.34
CA SER A 97 3.24 17.27 23.92
C SER A 97 2.52 16.14 23.20
N LEU A 98 1.95 16.47 22.03
CA LEU A 98 1.30 15.50 21.15
C LEU A 98 2.33 14.86 20.21
N TYR A 99 2.45 13.54 20.29
CA TYR A 99 3.20 12.73 19.34
C TYR A 99 2.23 11.97 18.43
N ILE A 100 2.59 11.86 17.15
CA ILE A 100 1.74 11.26 16.12
C ILE A 100 2.54 10.17 15.42
N GLU A 101 2.13 8.92 15.61
CA GLU A 101 2.72 7.75 14.97
C GLU A 101 1.79 7.19 13.89
N ASN A 102 2.30 7.05 12.68
CA ASN A 102 1.55 6.51 11.55
C ASN A 102 2.02 5.07 11.29
N ILE A 103 1.14 4.09 11.53
CA ILE A 103 1.49 2.67 11.50
C ILE A 103 0.80 1.98 10.33
N SER A 104 1.57 1.23 9.52
CA SER A 104 1.01 0.30 8.55
C SER A 104 0.87 -1.10 9.16
N LEU A 105 -0.30 -1.72 8.95
CA LEU A 105 -0.67 -3.01 9.47
C LEU A 105 -0.71 -4.03 8.34
N LYS A 106 -0.15 -5.21 8.59
CA LYS A 106 -0.22 -6.36 7.68
C LYS A 106 -0.52 -7.60 8.49
N LYS A 107 -1.57 -8.32 8.10
CA LYS A 107 -1.90 -9.60 8.71
C LYS A 107 -0.87 -10.64 8.24
N SER A 108 -0.22 -11.31 9.19
CA SER A 108 0.67 -12.44 8.89
C SER A 108 -0.01 -13.72 9.35
N ASN A 109 -0.56 -14.49 8.41
CA ASN A 109 -1.04 -15.83 8.70
C ASN A 109 0.04 -16.82 8.28
N LYS A 110 0.30 -17.87 9.07
CA LYS A 110 1.25 -18.95 8.71
C LYS A 110 0.96 -19.63 7.36
N SER A 111 -0.27 -19.49 6.85
CA SER A 111 -0.72 -19.99 5.55
C SER A 111 -0.84 -18.92 4.45
N ALA A 112 -0.68 -17.63 4.76
CA ALA A 112 -0.74 -16.54 3.80
C ALA A 112 0.68 -16.16 3.37
N GLY A 113 1.12 -16.65 2.20
CA GLY A 113 2.50 -16.48 1.74
C GLY A 113 2.85 -15.05 1.27
N PHE A 114 1.87 -14.22 0.90
CA PHE A 114 2.13 -12.93 0.25
C PHE A 114 1.11 -11.85 0.64
N ASN A 115 1.60 -10.66 1.00
CA ASN A 115 0.80 -9.47 1.27
C ASN A 115 1.12 -8.36 0.25
N GLN A 116 0.09 -7.68 -0.25
CA GLN A 116 0.28 -6.53 -1.15
C GLN A 116 0.71 -5.29 -0.35
N ILE A 117 1.84 -4.68 -0.72
CA ILE A 117 2.37 -3.45 -0.11
C ILE A 117 2.16 -2.20 -0.98
N ASP A 118 1.99 -2.39 -2.28
CA ASP A 118 1.78 -1.35 -3.26
C ASP A 118 1.13 -1.91 -4.53
N LYS A 119 0.31 -1.11 -5.20
CA LYS A 119 -0.24 -1.40 -6.54
C LYS A 119 -0.77 -0.13 -7.17
N ARG A 120 -0.20 0.28 -8.30
CA ARG A 120 -0.64 1.44 -9.10
C ARG A 120 -0.43 1.18 -10.59
N PRO A 121 -1.07 1.97 -11.48
CA PRO A 121 -0.75 1.94 -12.91
C PRO A 121 0.72 2.25 -13.16
N VAL A 122 1.31 1.66 -14.21
CA VAL A 122 2.74 1.83 -14.57
C VAL A 122 3.10 3.31 -14.73
N SER A 123 2.21 4.10 -15.34
CA SER A 123 2.39 5.55 -15.51
C SER A 123 2.58 6.30 -14.18
N THR A 124 2.07 5.78 -13.07
CA THR A 124 2.28 6.37 -11.75
C THR A 124 3.71 6.15 -11.28
N TYR A 125 4.23 4.93 -11.41
CA TYR A 125 5.64 4.66 -11.08
C TYR A 125 6.59 5.39 -12.04
N LYS A 126 6.21 5.54 -13.31
CA LYS A 126 6.96 6.34 -14.28
C LYS A 126 7.14 7.78 -13.81
N ARG A 127 6.08 8.42 -13.32
CA ARG A 127 6.17 9.77 -12.74
C ARG A 127 7.01 9.81 -11.47
N MET A 128 6.90 8.79 -10.62
CA MET A 128 7.62 8.74 -9.33
C MET A 128 9.12 8.49 -9.51
N TRP A 129 9.50 7.64 -10.46
CA TRP A 129 10.87 7.13 -10.58
C TRP A 129 11.56 7.47 -11.91
N ASN A 130 10.85 8.15 -12.81
CA ASN A 130 11.37 8.76 -14.04
C ASN A 130 12.08 7.81 -15.05
N PHE A 131 11.61 6.58 -15.21
CA PHE A 131 12.33 5.50 -15.94
C PHE A 131 12.25 5.42 -17.47
N ASP A 132 12.60 6.39 -18.32
CA ASP A 132 12.43 6.27 -19.81
C ASP A 132 11.07 5.70 -20.35
N ASN A 133 10.82 5.81 -21.66
CA ASN A 133 9.50 5.44 -22.24
C ASN A 133 9.47 3.98 -22.72
N GLU A 134 10.64 3.39 -22.96
CA GLU A 134 10.75 2.00 -23.41
C GLU A 134 10.45 1.06 -22.24
N ILE A 135 11.04 1.31 -21.06
CA ILE A 135 10.70 0.57 -19.84
C ILE A 135 9.21 0.70 -19.52
N GLU A 136 8.63 1.90 -19.64
CA GLU A 136 7.19 2.11 -19.43
C GLU A 136 6.34 1.25 -20.36
N MET A 137 6.64 1.25 -21.66
CA MET A 137 5.93 0.43 -22.63
C MET A 137 5.98 -1.06 -22.28
N TRP A 138 7.17 -1.59 -21.98
CA TRP A 138 7.34 -3.01 -21.66
C TRP A 138 6.70 -3.42 -20.33
N LEU A 139 6.72 -2.56 -19.32
CA LEU A 139 5.99 -2.79 -18.07
C LEU A 139 4.47 -2.73 -18.26
N LYS A 140 3.96 -1.90 -19.18
CA LYS A 140 2.53 -1.91 -19.56
C LYS A 140 2.13 -3.21 -20.28
N LEU A 141 3.03 -3.79 -21.07
CA LEU A 141 2.83 -5.13 -21.66
C LEU A 141 2.88 -6.23 -20.59
N PHE A 142 3.79 -6.11 -19.61
CA PHE A 142 3.89 -7.05 -18.49
C PHE A 142 2.62 -7.10 -17.63
N THR A 143 2.08 -5.93 -17.32
CA THR A 143 0.88 -5.77 -16.49
C THR A 143 -0.42 -6.04 -17.24
N GLY A 144 -0.38 -6.00 -18.58
CA GLY A 144 -1.55 -6.11 -19.44
C GLY A 144 -2.35 -4.80 -19.58
N GLU A 145 -1.79 -3.65 -19.18
CA GLU A 145 -2.32 -2.33 -19.56
C GLU A 145 -2.31 -2.16 -21.08
N ASN A 146 -1.29 -2.73 -21.74
CA ASN A 146 -1.17 -2.81 -23.20
C ASN A 146 -1.27 -4.27 -23.66
N LEU A 147 -2.06 -4.51 -24.72
CA LEU A 147 -2.19 -5.84 -25.31
C LEU A 147 -1.00 -6.16 -26.23
N PRO A 148 -0.32 -7.31 -26.08
CA PRO A 148 0.84 -7.68 -26.90
C PRO A 148 0.64 -7.48 -28.41
N LYS A 149 -0.53 -7.91 -28.93
CA LYS A 149 -0.89 -7.82 -30.36
C LYS A 149 -0.84 -6.41 -30.97
N ASN A 150 -0.94 -5.36 -30.15
CA ASN A 150 -0.98 -3.97 -30.62
C ASN A 150 0.41 -3.32 -30.63
N PHE A 151 1.41 -3.94 -30.01
CA PHE A 151 2.70 -3.29 -29.73
C PHE A 151 3.91 -4.12 -30.16
N VAL A 152 3.76 -5.44 -30.29
CA VAL A 152 4.88 -6.33 -30.53
C VAL A 152 4.55 -7.27 -31.69
N ASN A 153 5.46 -7.34 -32.67
CA ASN A 153 5.34 -8.27 -33.78
C ASN A 153 5.75 -9.68 -33.33
N SER A 154 5.23 -10.71 -34.02
CA SER A 154 5.56 -12.12 -33.72
C SER A 154 7.06 -12.39 -33.65
N ASN A 155 7.86 -11.68 -34.44
CA ASN A 155 9.32 -11.87 -34.53
C ASN A 155 10.09 -11.33 -33.31
N GLN A 156 9.47 -10.48 -32.50
CA GLN A 156 10.07 -9.90 -31.28
C GLN A 156 9.72 -10.71 -30.02
N LEU A 157 8.95 -11.79 -30.18
CA LEU A 157 8.41 -12.61 -29.10
C LEU A 157 8.93 -14.03 -29.21
N THR A 158 9.18 -14.67 -28.07
CA THR A 158 9.55 -16.09 -28.04
C THR A 158 8.31 -16.98 -28.15
N SER A 159 7.47 -17.00 -27.11
CA SER A 159 6.20 -17.72 -27.06
C SER A 159 5.29 -17.08 -26.02
N ILE A 160 4.13 -16.57 -26.44
CA ILE A 160 3.17 -15.91 -25.54
C ILE A 160 2.27 -16.95 -24.87
N LYS A 161 2.27 -16.97 -23.54
CA LYS A 161 1.35 -17.80 -22.73
C LYS A 161 -0.02 -17.17 -22.49
N ASP A 162 -0.10 -15.83 -22.43
CA ASP A 162 -1.34 -15.09 -22.12
C ASP A 162 -1.55 -13.97 -23.15
N GLN A 163 -2.66 -13.97 -23.88
CA GLN A 163 -2.93 -12.94 -24.90
C GLN A 163 -3.14 -11.53 -24.34
N ARG A 164 -3.26 -11.40 -23.02
CA ARG A 164 -3.54 -10.12 -22.34
C ARG A 164 -2.28 -9.43 -21.85
N ARG A 165 -1.14 -10.11 -21.76
CA ARG A 165 0.10 -9.60 -21.15
C ARG A 165 1.32 -10.41 -21.56
N LEU A 166 2.51 -9.93 -21.24
CA LEU A 166 3.76 -10.69 -21.37
C LEU A 166 4.33 -11.06 -20.00
N PHE A 167 5.01 -12.19 -19.92
CA PHE A 167 5.95 -12.46 -18.83
C PHE A 167 7.35 -11.96 -19.20
N PHE A 168 8.21 -11.68 -18.21
CA PHE A 168 9.60 -11.30 -18.49
C PHE A 168 10.35 -12.33 -19.34
N THR A 169 10.04 -13.62 -19.18
CA THR A 169 10.60 -14.72 -19.99
C THR A 169 10.19 -14.69 -21.47
N GLU A 170 9.25 -13.83 -21.83
CA GLU A 170 8.69 -13.70 -23.17
C GLU A 170 9.15 -12.39 -23.86
N MET A 171 9.95 -11.58 -23.16
CA MET A 171 10.53 -10.33 -23.66
C MET A 171 11.96 -10.55 -24.18
N PRO A 172 12.49 -9.67 -25.04
CA PRO A 172 13.90 -9.70 -25.42
C PRO A 172 14.82 -9.52 -24.20
N ASP A 173 15.92 -10.30 -24.14
CA ASP A 173 16.88 -10.24 -23.02
C ASP A 173 17.46 -8.84 -22.80
N SER A 174 17.68 -8.07 -23.87
CA SER A 174 18.15 -6.69 -23.80
C SER A 174 17.20 -5.80 -22.99
N ILE A 175 15.88 -6.01 -23.13
CA ILE A 175 14.84 -5.28 -22.41
C ILE A 175 14.76 -5.75 -20.96
N VAL A 176 14.80 -7.06 -20.72
CA VAL A 176 14.81 -7.61 -19.35
C VAL A 176 16.00 -7.06 -18.57
N ASN A 177 17.20 -7.09 -19.16
CA ASN A 177 18.41 -6.53 -18.56
C ASN A 177 18.29 -5.03 -18.30
N LYS A 178 17.70 -4.28 -19.23
CA LYS A 178 17.45 -2.84 -19.05
C LYS A 178 16.52 -2.56 -17.86
N ILE A 179 15.43 -3.32 -17.72
CA ILE A 179 14.48 -3.18 -16.61
C ILE A 179 15.12 -3.57 -15.27
N VAL A 180 15.83 -4.70 -15.23
CA VAL A 180 16.54 -5.16 -14.02
C VAL A 180 17.59 -4.14 -13.60
N ASN A 181 18.41 -3.65 -14.53
CA ASN A 181 19.42 -2.63 -14.23
C ASN A 181 18.79 -1.35 -13.69
N PHE A 182 17.65 -0.91 -14.22
CA PHE A 182 16.93 0.23 -13.67
C PHE A 182 16.48 -0.03 -12.23
N LEU A 183 15.83 -1.17 -11.96
CA LEU A 183 15.31 -1.51 -10.63
C LEU A 183 16.43 -1.74 -9.60
N SER A 184 17.58 -2.26 -10.01
CA SER A 184 18.74 -2.49 -9.14
C SER A 184 19.48 -1.21 -8.76
N ASN A 185 19.37 -0.15 -9.58
CA ASN A 185 20.07 1.12 -9.38
C ASN A 185 19.15 2.26 -8.96
N ILE A 186 17.88 1.98 -8.67
CA ILE A 186 16.96 2.99 -8.18
C ILE A 186 17.42 3.44 -6.79
N SER A 187 17.80 4.70 -6.66
CA SER A 187 18.07 5.31 -5.36
C SER A 187 16.74 5.80 -4.79
N LEU A 188 16.33 5.25 -3.64
CA LEU A 188 15.14 5.63 -2.89
C LEU A 188 15.47 6.74 -1.88
#